data_AF-A0A150HGZ5-F1
#
_entry.id   AF-A0A150HGZ5-F1
#
_cell.length_a   1.000
_cell.length_b   1.000
_cell.length_c   1.000
_cell.angle_alpha   90.00
_cell.angle_beta   90.00
_cell.angle_gamma   90.00
#
_symmetry.space_group_name_H-M   'P 1'
#
loop_
_entity.id
_entity.type
_entity.pdbx_description
1 polymer ?
#
loop_
_entity_poly.entity_id
_entity_poly.type
_entity_poly.pdbx_seq_one_letter_code
_entity_poly.pdbx_strand_id
1 'polypeptide(L)'
;MNLDLYWQQYDRTLATIRAERPSTFAGLKLILDRFEPPSSGEAFFPGGADDTLALALMEAGWSVDFEEGDYLYTAVHPESGAVVHHVEGDLYCLLEGQAISTANKTSPRSH
;
A
#
# COMPACT_ATOMS: atom_id res chain seq x y z
N MET A 1 5.69 26.65 -8.89
CA MET A 1 4.43 26.43 -8.15
C MET A 1 4.45 27.34 -6.94
N ASN A 2 3.40 28.12 -6.69
CA ASN A 2 3.27 28.89 -5.45
C ASN A 2 2.83 27.93 -4.34
N LEU A 3 3.57 27.87 -3.23
CA LEU A 3 3.29 26.97 -2.11
C LEU A 3 1.90 27.20 -1.51
N ASP A 4 1.46 28.47 -1.46
CA ASP A 4 0.12 28.81 -0.97
C ASP A 4 -0.98 28.26 -1.90
N LEU A 5 -0.77 28.35 -3.21
CA LEU A 5 -1.71 27.80 -4.19
C LEU A 5 -1.75 26.28 -4.14
N TYR A 6 -0.63 25.63 -3.85
CA TYR A 6 -0.54 24.18 -3.67
C TYR A 6 -1.39 23.71 -2.48
N TRP A 7 -1.22 24.30 -1.30
CA TRP A 7 -1.99 23.93 -0.12
C TRP A 7 -3.49 24.25 -0.27
N GLN A 8 -3.84 25.37 -0.92
CA GLN A 8 -5.24 25.65 -1.24
C GLN A 8 -5.86 24.62 -2.19
N GLN A 9 -5.10 24.11 -3.15
CA GLN A 9 -5.55 23.04 -4.06
C GLN A 9 -5.73 21.72 -3.29
N TYR A 10 -4.86 21.47 -2.30
CA TYR A 10 -4.89 20.28 -1.45
C TYR A 10 -6.18 20.24 -0.63
N ASP A 11 -6.43 21.28 0.16
CA ASP A 11 -7.63 21.42 1.00
C ASP A 11 -8.91 21.33 0.17
N ARG A 12 -8.92 21.98 -1.00
CA ARG A 12 -10.07 21.93 -1.92
C ARG A 12 -10.34 20.52 -2.41
N THR A 13 -9.30 19.74 -2.68
CA THR A 13 -9.43 18.36 -3.19
C THR A 13 -10.03 17.46 -2.11
N LEU A 14 -9.53 17.55 -0.86
CA LEU A 14 -10.09 16.80 0.27
C LEU A 14 -11.54 17.19 0.56
N ALA A 15 -11.85 18.50 0.55
CA ALA A 15 -13.22 18.98 0.70
C ALA A 15 -14.16 18.45 -0.39
N THR A 16 -13.67 18.33 -1.63
CA THR A 16 -14.44 17.79 -2.75
C THR A 16 -14.75 16.30 -2.56
N ILE A 17 -13.77 15.49 -2.12
CA ILE A 17 -13.98 14.06 -1.84
C ILE A 17 -15.03 13.86 -0.76
N ARG A 18 -14.95 14.62 0.34
CA ARG A 18 -15.93 14.58 1.43
C ARG A 18 -17.34 14.96 0.97
N ALA A 19 -17.44 16.02 0.16
CA ALA A 19 -18.72 16.54 -0.32
C ALA A 19 -19.37 15.60 -1.34
N GLU A 20 -18.60 15.11 -2.32
CA GLU A 20 -19.11 14.29 -3.42
C GLU A 20 -19.27 12.81 -3.03
N ARG A 21 -18.59 12.35 -1.97
CA ARG A 21 -18.63 10.97 -1.47
C ARG A 21 -18.49 9.91 -2.59
N PRO A 22 -17.44 9.99 -3.43
CA PRO A 22 -17.29 9.06 -4.54
C PRO A 22 -17.20 7.63 -4.00
N SER A 23 -17.99 6.69 -4.51
CA SER A 23 -18.00 5.29 -4.02
C SER A 23 -17.30 4.31 -4.97
N THR A 24 -16.54 4.82 -5.94
CA THR A 24 -15.82 4.00 -6.93
C THR A 24 -14.45 4.59 -7.20
N PHE A 25 -13.51 3.72 -7.61
CA PHE A 25 -12.17 4.13 -8.04
C PHE A 25 -12.21 5.15 -9.18
N ALA A 26 -13.06 4.95 -10.19
CA ALA A 26 -13.18 5.88 -11.32
C ALA A 26 -13.67 7.27 -10.88
N GLY A 27 -14.64 7.33 -9.96
CA GLY A 27 -15.11 8.60 -9.39
C GLY A 27 -14.03 9.32 -8.58
N LEU A 28 -13.28 8.58 -7.76
CA LEU A 28 -12.16 9.13 -6.99
C LEU A 28 -11.03 9.64 -7.91
N LYS A 29 -10.65 8.85 -8.91
CA LYS A 29 -9.63 9.21 -9.91
C LYS A 29 -9.96 10.52 -10.64
N LEU A 30 -11.22 10.72 -11.04
CA LEU A 30 -11.65 11.97 -11.69
C LEU A 30 -11.44 13.22 -10.82
N ILE A 31 -11.47 13.07 -9.50
CA ILE A 31 -11.20 14.17 -8.55
C ILE A 31 -9.69 14.37 -8.40
N LEU A 32 -8.92 13.29 -8.21
CA LEU A 32 -7.47 13.34 -8.01
C LEU A 32 -6.71 13.84 -9.24
N ASP A 33 -7.13 13.48 -10.46
CA ASP A 33 -6.51 13.95 -11.71
C ASP A 33 -6.59 15.49 -11.89
N ARG A 34 -7.49 16.17 -11.17
CA ARG A 34 -7.61 17.64 -11.17
C ARG A 34 -6.60 18.31 -10.24
N PHE A 35 -6.09 17.58 -9.25
CA PHE A 35 -5.07 18.07 -8.33
C PHE A 35 -3.70 18.07 -9.02
N GLU A 36 -3.34 16.95 -9.66
CA GLU A 36 -2.09 16.82 -10.43
C GLU A 36 -2.30 15.96 -11.71
N PRO A 37 -2.09 16.49 -12.92
CA PRO A 37 -2.19 15.73 -14.17
C PRO A 37 -1.02 14.74 -14.36
N PRO A 38 -1.22 13.68 -15.17
CA PRO A 38 -1.19 12.30 -14.72
C PRO A 38 0.10 11.88 -13.98
N SER A 39 -0.15 11.27 -12.82
CA SER A 39 0.71 10.38 -12.04
C SER A 39 1.52 9.39 -12.89
N SER A 40 2.69 8.96 -12.41
CA SER A 40 3.47 7.83 -12.96
C SER A 40 2.72 6.47 -12.90
N GLY A 41 1.47 6.44 -12.39
CA GLY A 41 0.51 5.33 -12.35
C GLY A 41 -0.91 5.78 -12.77
N GLU A 42 -1.97 5.39 -12.03
CA GLU A 42 -3.37 5.73 -12.41
C GLU A 42 -3.92 7.04 -11.80
N ALA A 43 -3.53 7.42 -10.59
CA ALA A 43 -3.85 8.72 -9.95
C ALA A 43 -2.76 9.02 -8.90
N PHE A 44 -2.64 10.27 -8.45
CA PHE A 44 -1.68 10.66 -7.41
C PHE A 44 -2.32 11.66 -6.45
N PHE A 45 -2.02 11.50 -5.15
CA PHE A 45 -2.29 12.48 -4.13
C PHE A 45 -1.19 12.42 -3.08
N PRO A 46 -0.48 13.52 -2.81
CA PRO A 46 0.63 13.53 -1.87
C PRO A 46 0.15 13.48 -0.41
N GLY A 47 0.99 12.95 0.48
CA GLY A 47 0.80 13.01 1.94
C GLY A 47 1.55 14.18 2.60
N GLY A 48 1.53 14.25 3.93
CA GLY A 48 2.36 15.18 4.72
C GLY A 48 1.69 16.49 5.17
N ALA A 49 0.36 16.59 5.07
CA ALA A 49 -0.44 17.66 5.69
C ALA A 49 -1.14 17.16 6.96
N ASP A 50 -1.69 18.08 7.75
CA ASP A 50 -2.49 17.75 8.95
C ASP A 50 -3.81 17.03 8.60
N ASP A 51 -4.35 17.30 7.41
CA ASP A 51 -5.52 16.62 6.84
C ASP A 51 -5.07 15.64 5.76
N THR A 52 -5.63 14.43 5.74
CA THR A 52 -5.13 13.34 4.90
C THR A 52 -6.20 12.82 3.93
N LEU A 53 -5.76 12.19 2.84
CA LEU A 53 -6.67 11.51 1.92
C LEU A 53 -7.46 10.39 2.62
N ALA A 54 -6.83 9.67 3.54
CA ALA A 54 -7.46 8.60 4.30
C ALA A 54 -8.59 9.13 5.20
N LEU A 55 -8.38 10.23 5.93
CA LEU A 55 -9.44 10.91 6.69
C LEU A 55 -10.61 11.33 5.78
N ALA A 56 -10.32 11.97 4.63
CA ALA A 56 -11.35 12.36 3.68
C ALA A 56 -12.13 11.16 3.10
N LEU A 57 -11.48 10.02 2.86
CA LEU A 57 -12.11 8.79 2.38
C LEU A 57 -12.98 8.13 3.46
N MET A 58 -12.50 8.06 4.70
CA MET A 58 -13.28 7.57 5.85
C MET A 58 -14.56 8.39 6.04
N GLU A 59 -14.46 9.72 6.02
CA GLU A 59 -15.62 10.62 6.12
C GLU A 59 -16.58 10.47 4.92
N ALA A 60 -16.04 10.20 3.72
CA ALA A 60 -16.80 9.88 2.53
C ALA A 60 -17.49 8.49 2.59
N GLY A 61 -17.18 7.67 3.59
CA GLY A 61 -17.83 6.38 3.86
C GLY A 61 -17.07 5.16 3.33
N TRP A 62 -15.78 5.31 3.02
CA TRP A 62 -14.89 4.18 2.76
C TRP A 62 -14.36 3.60 4.07
N SER A 63 -14.12 2.29 4.11
CA SER A 63 -13.25 1.73 5.14
C SER A 63 -11.81 1.94 4.71
N VAL A 64 -11.01 2.58 5.55
CA VAL A 64 -9.57 2.71 5.35
C VAL A 64 -8.90 1.93 6.48
N ASP A 65 -8.43 0.73 6.15
CA ASP A 65 -7.88 -0.20 7.14
C ASP A 65 -6.35 -0.08 7.28
N PHE A 66 -5.68 0.61 6.34
CA PHE A 66 -4.23 0.81 6.30
C PHE A 66 -3.90 2.23 5.79
N GLU A 67 -3.69 3.17 6.71
CA GLU A 67 -3.40 4.58 6.37
C GLU A 67 -1.89 4.84 6.18
N GLU A 68 -1.01 4.18 6.93
CA GLU A 68 0.45 4.36 6.86
C GLU A 68 1.17 3.02 7.10
N GLY A 69 1.37 2.24 6.04
CA GLY A 69 2.12 0.98 6.13
C GLY A 69 3.63 1.19 6.24
N ASP A 70 4.11 1.88 7.28
CA ASP A 70 5.48 1.63 7.76
C ASP A 70 5.54 0.15 8.16
N TYR A 71 6.50 -0.59 7.62
CA TYR A 71 6.59 -2.06 7.78
C TYR A 71 5.48 -2.88 7.07
N LEU A 72 5.09 -2.54 5.84
CA LEU A 72 4.29 -3.43 4.98
C LEU A 72 5.16 -4.06 3.88
N TYR A 73 5.38 -5.37 3.90
CA TYR A 73 6.12 -6.06 2.83
C TYR A 73 5.75 -7.54 2.67
N THR A 74 6.03 -8.08 1.48
CA THR A 74 5.97 -9.52 1.19
C THR A 74 7.37 -10.05 0.96
N ALA A 75 7.77 -11.06 1.71
CA ALA A 75 9.06 -11.73 1.56
C ALA A 75 8.89 -13.13 0.98
N VAL A 76 9.78 -13.51 0.06
CA VAL A 76 9.81 -14.83 -0.58
C VAL A 76 11.15 -15.48 -0.30
N HIS A 77 11.15 -16.70 0.26
CA HIS A 77 12.36 -17.47 0.48
C HIS A 77 12.74 -18.21 -0.81
N PRO A 78 13.89 -17.90 -1.44
CA PRO A 78 14.20 -18.35 -2.82
C PRO A 78 14.42 -19.85 -2.95
N GLU A 79 14.75 -20.51 -1.85
CA GLU A 79 15.13 -21.92 -1.81
C GLU A 79 13.95 -22.84 -1.49
N SER A 80 13.12 -22.47 -0.51
CA SER A 80 11.94 -23.25 -0.12
C SER A 80 10.67 -22.79 -0.84
N GLY A 81 10.68 -21.59 -1.42
CA GLY A 81 9.48 -20.96 -1.98
C GLY A 81 8.48 -20.48 -0.93
N ALA A 82 8.85 -20.42 0.36
CA ALA A 82 7.98 -19.89 1.41
C ALA A 82 7.66 -18.40 1.17
N VAL A 83 6.43 -17.98 1.50
CA VAL A 83 5.97 -16.59 1.34
C VAL A 83 5.32 -16.13 2.62
N VAL A 84 5.80 -15.00 3.14
CA VAL A 84 5.23 -14.34 4.31
C VAL A 84 4.84 -12.92 3.99
N HIS A 85 3.74 -12.46 4.58
CA HIS A 85 3.29 -11.08 4.53
C HIS A 85 3.46 -10.45 5.90
N HIS A 86 4.22 -9.36 5.97
CA HIS A 86 4.41 -8.59 7.17
C HIS A 86 3.50 -7.37 7.13
N VAL A 87 2.64 -7.23 8.14
CA VAL A 87 1.70 -6.11 8.29
C VAL A 87 1.85 -5.59 9.72
N GLU A 88 2.41 -4.39 9.87
CA GLU A 88 2.44 -3.65 11.14
C GLU A 88 2.92 -4.47 12.37
N GLY A 89 3.92 -5.34 12.17
CA GLY A 89 4.55 -6.14 13.24
C GLY A 89 4.06 -7.58 13.31
N ASP A 90 2.98 -7.93 12.62
CA ASP A 90 2.48 -9.30 12.50
C ASP A 90 2.97 -9.98 11.22
N LEU A 91 3.26 -11.28 11.32
CA LEU A 91 3.64 -12.14 10.19
C LEU A 91 2.53 -13.13 9.87
N TYR A 92 2.07 -13.10 8.63
CA TYR A 92 1.08 -14.02 8.09
C TYR A 92 1.76 -14.98 7.13
N CYS A 93 1.61 -16.30 7.37
CA CYS A 93 2.05 -17.32 6.42
C CYS A 93 1.10 -17.35 5.23
N LEU A 94 1.61 -17.01 4.04
CA LEU A 94 0.87 -17.14 2.79
C LEU A 94 1.18 -18.46 2.10
N LEU A 95 2.44 -18.89 2.15
CA LEU A 95 2.90 -20.21 1.66
C LEU A 95 3.99 -20.74 2.58
N GLU A 96 3.83 -21.98 3.06
CA GLU A 96 4.79 -22.63 3.96
C GLU A 96 6.13 -22.95 3.27
N GLY A 97 6.13 -23.12 1.94
CA GLY A 97 7.28 -23.60 1.17
C GLY A 97 7.51 -25.11 1.32
N GLN A 98 8.54 -25.63 0.63
CA GLN A 98 8.96 -27.02 0.74
C GLN A 98 10.23 -27.16 1.57
N ALA A 99 10.22 -28.12 2.51
CA ALA A 99 11.40 -28.46 3.28
C ALA A 99 12.50 -28.98 2.32
N ILE A 100 13.64 -28.30 2.29
CA ILE A 100 14.81 -28.82 1.59
C ILE A 100 15.36 -29.95 2.44
N SER A 101 15.13 -31.18 1.98
CA SER A 101 15.73 -32.37 2.56
C SER A 101 17.24 -32.31 2.34
N THR A 102 18.00 -31.91 3.36
CA THR A 102 19.44 -32.12 3.40
C THR A 102 19.70 -33.60 3.72
N ALA A 103 19.44 -34.47 2.74
CA ALA A 103 19.77 -35.88 2.87
C ALA A 103 21.29 -36.05 2.99
N ASN A 104 21.70 -36.51 4.17
CA ASN A 104 23.03 -36.92 4.62
C ASN A 104 24.00 -37.40 3.52
N LYS A 105 25.18 -36.76 3.44
CA LYS A 105 26.39 -37.43 2.93
C LYS A 105 26.92 -38.40 3.98
N THR A 106 26.29 -39.57 4.11
CA THR A 106 26.97 -40.75 4.68
C THR A 106 27.68 -41.48 3.55
N SER A 107 28.97 -41.17 3.35
CA SER A 107 29.86 -42.03 2.56
C SER A 107 30.09 -43.35 3.31
N PRO A 108 29.89 -44.53 2.70
CA PRO A 108 30.37 -45.76 3.26
C PRO A 108 31.90 -45.78 3.19
N ARG A 109 32.55 -46.13 4.30
CA ARG A 109 33.94 -46.61 4.29
C ARG A 109 34.01 -47.87 3.41
N SER A 110 34.98 -47.93 2.52
CA SER A 110 35.49 -49.19 1.98
C SER A 110 36.99 -49.29 2.27
N HIS A 111 37.33 -50.45 2.85
CA HIS A 111 38.64 -50.92 3.28
C HIS A 111 39.66 -51.03 2.15
#